data_AF-A0A7S2VXS1-F1
#
_entry.id   AF-A0A7S2VXS1-F1
#
_cell.length_a   1.000
_cell.length_b   1.000
_cell.length_c   1.000
_cell.angle_alpha   90.00
_cell.angle_beta   90.00
_cell.angle_gamma   90.00
#
_symmetry.space_group_name_H-M   'P 1'
#
loop_
_entity.id
_entity.type
_entity.pdbx_description
1 polymer ?
#
loop_
_entity_poly.entity_id
_entity_poly.type
_entity_poly.pdbx_seq_one_letter_code
_entity_poly.pdbx_strand_id
1 'polypeptide(L)'
;AGRGTDILLGGSSEGLAKHALTEKLWPVLGFADAFDDEAVLLSCDLSPIAQQSLEQAAILARAARAMAGDLDLEQAEKLIANALFDAAERLRRNMDGANACADDSPFIRAIKVAAFAVLPDCSEP
;
A
#
# COMPACT_ATOMS: atom_id res chain seq x y z
N ALA A 1 11.36 -27.63 15.73
CA ALA A 1 10.91 -26.50 16.54
C ALA A 1 11.76 -25.27 16.18
N GLY A 2 11.08 -24.21 15.73
CA GLY A 2 11.52 -22.81 15.67
C GLY A 2 12.94 -22.49 15.19
N ARG A 3 13.14 -22.26 13.89
CA ARG A 3 14.27 -21.48 13.38
C ARG A 3 13.81 -20.05 13.12
N GLY A 4 14.23 -19.16 14.01
CA GLY A 4 14.61 -17.78 13.72
C GLY A 4 13.58 -16.86 13.08
N THR A 5 12.59 -16.42 13.86
CA THR A 5 11.98 -15.10 13.66
C THR A 5 12.95 -14.04 14.20
N ASP A 6 13.99 -13.74 13.42
CA ASP A 6 14.85 -12.55 13.54
C ASP A 6 14.53 -11.58 12.37
N ILE A 7 13.25 -11.21 12.23
CA ILE A 7 12.84 -10.05 11.41
C ILE A 7 12.33 -8.98 12.38
N LEU A 8 13.23 -8.52 13.25
CA LEU A 8 13.01 -7.35 14.08
C LEU A 8 14.26 -6.48 13.88
N LEU A 9 14.04 -5.22 13.45
CA LEU A 9 15.02 -4.13 13.25
C LEU A 9 15.62 -3.94 11.84
N GLY A 10 14.89 -4.31 10.79
CA GLY A 10 15.07 -3.75 9.46
C GLY A 10 13.72 -3.77 8.77
N GLY A 11 13.08 -2.60 8.60
CA GLY A 11 11.79 -2.51 7.92
C GLY A 11 11.91 -3.15 6.54
N SER A 12 11.15 -4.21 6.28
CA SER A 12 11.11 -4.78 4.94
C SER A 12 10.58 -3.72 3.99
N SER A 13 10.99 -3.78 2.72
CA SER A 13 10.46 -2.86 1.69
C SER A 13 8.94 -2.93 1.60
N GLU A 14 8.37 -4.11 1.83
CA GLU A 14 6.92 -4.31 1.98
C GLU A 14 6.33 -3.60 3.20
N GLY A 15 7.03 -3.60 4.35
CA GLY A 15 6.62 -2.87 5.55
C GLY A 15 6.66 -1.36 5.37
N LEU A 16 7.71 -0.85 4.73
CA LEU A 16 7.84 0.57 4.35
C LEU A 16 6.76 0.98 3.34
N ALA A 17 6.54 0.17 2.31
CA ALA A 17 5.51 0.43 1.31
C ALA A 17 4.10 0.35 1.91
N LYS A 18 3.85 -0.60 2.82
CA LYS A 18 2.60 -0.68 3.58
C LYS A 18 2.40 0.59 4.39
N HIS A 19 3.42 1.04 5.12
CA HIS A 19 3.36 2.26 5.90
C HIS A 19 3.00 3.47 5.03
N ALA A 20 3.72 3.69 3.92
CA ALA A 20 3.46 4.78 2.99
C ALA A 20 2.03 4.76 2.39
N LEU A 21 1.53 3.56 2.05
CA LEU A 21 0.15 3.38 1.58
C LEU A 21 -0.86 3.72 2.68
N THR A 22 -0.69 3.17 3.88
CA THR A 22 -1.64 3.37 4.97
C THR A 22 -1.63 4.83 5.43
N GLU A 23 -0.46 5.49 5.50
CA GLU A 23 -0.34 6.89 5.94
C GLU A 23 -1.22 7.81 5.10
N LYS A 24 -1.25 7.54 3.79
CA LYS A 24 -2.08 8.28 2.86
C LYS A 24 -3.55 7.85 2.86
N LEU A 25 -3.82 6.55 2.97
CA LEU A 25 -5.15 5.97 2.76
C LEU A 25 -6.03 5.94 4.02
N TRP A 26 -5.47 5.69 5.20
CA TRP A 26 -6.25 5.58 6.46
C TRP A 26 -7.04 6.84 6.80
N PRO A 27 -6.47 8.05 6.69
CA PRO A 27 -7.21 9.27 6.98
C PRO A 27 -8.44 9.45 6.09
N VAL A 28 -8.35 9.06 4.80
CA VAL A 28 -9.48 9.20 3.87
C VAL A 28 -10.49 8.07 3.98
N LEU A 29 -10.06 6.88 4.39
CA LEU A 29 -10.93 5.73 4.64
C LEU A 29 -11.61 5.77 6.02
N GLY A 30 -11.20 6.67 6.92
CA GLY A 30 -11.81 6.84 8.24
C GLY A 30 -11.12 6.06 9.36
N PHE A 31 -9.88 5.65 9.15
CA PHE A 31 -9.06 4.87 10.09
C PHE A 31 -7.88 5.69 10.63
N ALA A 32 -8.03 7.01 10.77
CA ALA A 32 -6.94 7.88 11.22
C ALA A 32 -6.37 7.46 12.59
N ASP A 33 -7.23 6.95 13.49
CA ASP A 33 -6.83 6.48 14.82
C ASP A 33 -6.22 5.07 14.82
N ALA A 34 -6.23 4.36 13.69
CA ALA A 34 -5.64 3.02 13.55
C ALA A 34 -4.15 3.07 13.15
N PHE A 35 -3.55 4.26 13.10
CA PHE A 35 -2.12 4.44 12.92
C PHE A 35 -1.42 4.25 14.26
N ASP A 36 -0.58 3.22 14.37
CA ASP A 36 0.32 3.08 15.51
C ASP A 36 1.47 4.09 15.37
N ASP A 37 1.55 5.03 16.32
CA ASP A 37 2.57 6.10 16.38
C ASP A 37 4.02 5.56 16.47
N GLU A 38 4.22 4.26 16.76
CA GLU A 38 5.55 3.63 16.73
C GLU A 38 6.15 3.52 15.32
N ALA A 39 5.35 3.73 14.26
CA ALA A 39 5.81 3.64 12.87
C ALA A 39 6.54 4.90 12.35
N VAL A 40 6.64 5.97 13.15
CA VAL A 40 7.25 7.27 12.78
C VAL A 40 8.72 7.16 12.31
N LEU A 41 9.41 6.06 12.61
CA LEU A 41 10.81 5.84 12.23
C LEU A 41 11.03 5.21 10.85
N LEU A 42 9.95 4.93 10.10
CA LEU A 42 10.00 4.21 8.82
C LEU A 42 9.55 5.12 7.67
N SER A 43 10.47 5.92 7.13
CA SER A 43 10.22 6.75 5.94
C SER A 43 11.04 6.27 4.75
N CYS A 44 10.41 6.17 3.57
CA CYS A 44 11.08 6.03 2.27
C CYS A 44 10.87 7.31 1.46
N ASP A 45 11.91 7.76 0.77
CA ASP A 45 11.85 8.89 -0.15
C ASP A 45 11.14 8.46 -1.43
N LEU A 46 9.83 8.75 -1.52
CA LEU A 46 9.02 8.38 -2.67
C LEU A 46 9.32 9.26 -3.87
N SER A 47 9.49 8.63 -5.03
CA SER A 47 9.59 9.30 -6.33
C SER A 47 8.32 10.11 -6.64
N PRO A 48 8.39 11.12 -7.51
CA PRO A 48 7.22 11.90 -7.92
C PRO A 48 6.07 11.03 -8.47
N ILE A 49 6.40 9.92 -9.14
CA ILE A 49 5.42 9.00 -9.71
C ILE A 49 4.70 8.21 -8.60
N ALA A 50 5.44 7.72 -7.60
CA ALA A 50 4.86 7.03 -6.45
C ALA A 50 3.97 7.96 -5.63
N GLN A 51 4.43 9.19 -5.37
CA GLN A 51 3.64 10.22 -4.69
C GLN A 51 2.33 10.54 -5.44
N GLN A 52 2.41 10.74 -6.76
CA GLN A 52 1.24 11.01 -7.58
C GLN A 52 0.26 9.83 -7.58
N SER A 53 0.77 8.60 -7.65
CA SER A 53 -0.05 7.39 -7.64
C SER A 53 -0.78 7.20 -6.30
N LEU A 54 -0.12 7.51 -5.18
CA LEU A 54 -0.73 7.53 -3.85
C LEU A 54 -1.82 8.61 -3.73
N GLU A 55 -1.58 9.81 -4.24
CA GLU A 55 -2.58 10.89 -4.24
C GLU A 55 -3.84 10.47 -5.03
N GLN A 56 -3.65 9.85 -6.20
CA GLN A 56 -4.77 9.32 -7.00
C GLN A 56 -5.54 8.23 -6.25
N ALA A 57 -4.84 7.31 -5.58
CA ALA A 57 -5.46 6.28 -4.76
C ALA A 57 -6.28 6.90 -3.62
N ALA A 58 -5.77 7.95 -2.95
CA ALA A 58 -6.49 8.64 -1.89
C ALA A 58 -7.75 9.38 -2.38
N ILE A 59 -7.68 10.04 -3.54
CA ILE A 59 -8.84 10.68 -4.18
C ILE A 59 -9.93 9.63 -4.46
N LEU A 60 -9.54 8.50 -5.06
CA LEU A 60 -10.47 7.42 -5.40
C LEU A 60 -11.00 6.69 -4.17
N ALA A 61 -10.19 6.54 -3.11
CA ALA A 61 -10.63 6.01 -1.84
C ALA A 61 -11.72 6.88 -1.20
N ARG A 62 -11.52 8.20 -1.19
CA ARG A 62 -12.53 9.15 -0.70
C ARG A 62 -13.82 9.09 -1.50
N ALA A 63 -13.71 9.03 -2.83
CA ALA A 63 -14.88 8.91 -3.71
C ALA A 63 -15.62 7.57 -3.53
N ALA A 64 -14.88 6.46 -3.45
CA ALA A 64 -15.45 5.14 -3.23
C ALA A 64 -16.19 5.06 -1.90
N ARG A 65 -15.58 5.58 -0.82
CA ARG A 65 -16.22 5.68 0.48
C ARG A 65 -17.53 6.48 0.45
N ALA A 66 -17.52 7.63 -0.23
CA ALA A 66 -18.71 8.47 -0.36
C ALA A 66 -19.85 7.81 -1.16
N MET A 67 -19.53 6.92 -2.10
CA MET A 67 -20.52 6.26 -2.96
C MET A 67 -21.00 4.89 -2.43
N ALA A 68 -20.09 4.09 -1.89
CA ALA A 68 -20.33 2.70 -1.52
C ALA A 68 -20.38 2.48 0.01
N GLY A 69 -20.01 3.49 0.80
CA GLY A 69 -19.94 3.42 2.26
C GLY A 69 -18.55 3.04 2.78
N ASP A 70 -18.48 2.81 4.10
CA ASP A 70 -17.24 2.48 4.77
C ASP A 70 -16.78 1.05 4.43
N LEU A 71 -15.47 0.90 4.23
CA LEU A 71 -14.83 -0.41 4.16
C LEU A 71 -14.56 -0.88 5.60
N ASP A 72 -14.58 -2.18 5.85
CA ASP A 72 -14.11 -2.71 7.14
C ASP A 72 -12.56 -2.65 7.21
N LEU A 73 -12.01 -2.45 8.41
CA LEU A 73 -10.57 -2.30 8.59
C LEU A 73 -9.81 -3.55 8.12
N GLU A 74 -10.28 -4.76 8.48
CA GLU A 74 -9.64 -6.02 8.08
C GLU A 74 -9.66 -6.17 6.55
N GLN A 75 -10.76 -5.77 5.91
CA GLN A 75 -10.89 -5.79 4.45
C GLN A 75 -9.94 -4.79 3.79
N ALA A 76 -9.80 -3.60 4.35
CA ALA A 76 -8.90 -2.57 3.87
C ALA A 76 -7.43 -3.00 4.00
N GLU A 77 -7.06 -3.58 5.14
CA GLU A 77 -5.71 -4.13 5.37
C GLU A 77 -5.39 -5.27 4.40
N LYS A 78 -6.34 -6.19 4.22
CA LYS A 78 -6.19 -7.32 3.28
C LYS A 78 -6.04 -6.84 1.84
N LEU A 79 -6.77 -5.78 1.45
CA LEU A 79 -6.65 -5.19 0.13
C LEU A 79 -5.24 -4.63 -0.12
N ILE A 80 -4.70 -3.88 0.85
CA ILE A 80 -3.34 -3.33 0.78
C ILE A 80 -2.30 -4.46 0.76
N ALA A 81 -2.42 -5.45 1.65
CA ALA A 81 -1.50 -6.57 1.73
C ALA A 81 -1.46 -7.38 0.42
N ASN A 82 -2.62 -7.68 -0.17
CA ASN A 82 -2.70 -8.38 -1.44
C ASN A 82 -2.12 -7.54 -2.59
N ALA A 83 -2.38 -6.23 -2.62
CA ALA A 83 -1.84 -5.35 -3.63
C ALA A 83 -0.30 -5.29 -3.58
N LEU A 84 0.28 -5.24 -2.38
CA LEU A 84 1.73 -5.29 -2.18
C LEU A 84 2.33 -6.64 -2.57
N PHE A 85 1.68 -7.75 -2.17
CA PHE A 85 2.12 -9.09 -2.56
C PHE A 85 2.15 -9.26 -4.08
N ASP A 86 1.07 -8.86 -4.77
CA ASP A 86 0.98 -8.90 -6.23
C ASP A 86 2.04 -8.01 -6.89
N ALA A 87 2.27 -6.81 -6.34
CA ALA A 87 3.30 -5.91 -6.83
C ALA A 87 4.70 -6.52 -6.71
N ALA A 88 5.03 -7.07 -5.53
CA ALA A 88 6.31 -7.73 -5.27
C ALA A 88 6.56 -8.88 -6.24
N GLU A 89 5.55 -9.72 -6.48
CA GLU A 89 5.66 -10.85 -7.40
C GLU A 89 5.88 -10.40 -8.85
N ARG A 90 5.20 -9.32 -9.28
CA ARG A 90 5.36 -8.77 -10.63
C ARG A 90 6.73 -8.13 -10.85
N LEU A 91 7.20 -7.35 -9.88
CA LEU A 91 8.55 -6.77 -9.91
C LEU A 91 9.63 -7.86 -9.97
N ARG A 92 9.49 -8.93 -9.16
CA ARG A 92 10.42 -10.08 -9.18
C ARG A 92 10.47 -10.77 -10.56
N ARG A 93 9.37 -10.74 -11.30
CA ARG A 93 9.27 -11.32 -12.65
C ARG A 93 9.64 -10.34 -13.77
N ASN A 94 10.11 -9.12 -13.44
CA ASN A 94 10.36 -8.04 -14.39
C ASN A 94 9.15 -7.73 -15.28
N MET A 95 7.95 -7.79 -14.70
CA MET A 95 6.72 -7.47 -15.40
C MET A 95 6.39 -5.98 -15.24
N ASP A 96 6.01 -5.34 -16.34
CA ASP A 96 5.57 -3.96 -16.32
C ASP A 96 4.14 -3.83 -15.75
N GLY A 97 3.97 -2.80 -14.93
CA GLY A 97 2.68 -2.35 -14.41
C GLY A 97 2.05 -3.24 -13.35
N ALA A 98 1.05 -2.69 -12.66
CA ALA A 98 0.31 -3.37 -11.60
C ALA A 98 -0.61 -4.48 -12.12
N ASN A 99 -0.98 -5.41 -11.22
CA ASN A 99 -1.89 -6.52 -11.51
C ASN A 99 -3.38 -6.10 -11.57
N ALA A 100 -3.72 -5.21 -12.51
CA ALA A 100 -5.09 -4.73 -12.66
C ALA A 100 -5.95 -5.72 -13.47
N CYS A 101 -7.06 -6.16 -12.89
CA CYS A 101 -8.09 -6.93 -13.59
C CYS A 101 -9.11 -5.98 -14.26
N ALA A 102 -9.74 -6.43 -15.34
CA ALA A 102 -10.79 -5.68 -16.02
C ALA A 102 -11.97 -5.37 -15.08
N ASP A 103 -12.29 -6.31 -14.18
CA ASP A 103 -13.40 -6.22 -13.23
C ASP A 103 -13.05 -5.47 -11.94
N ASP A 104 -11.78 -5.07 -11.76
CA ASP A 104 -11.40 -4.27 -10.59
C ASP A 104 -12.10 -2.92 -10.63
N SER A 105 -12.69 -2.52 -9.49
CA SER A 105 -13.19 -1.17 -9.32
C SER A 105 -12.04 -0.16 -9.50
N PRO A 106 -12.34 1.08 -9.95
CA PRO A 106 -11.30 2.11 -10.10
C PRO A 106 -10.47 2.35 -8.83
N PHE A 107 -11.10 2.24 -7.66
CA PHE A 107 -10.46 2.30 -6.35
C PHE A 107 -9.46 1.16 -6.12
N ILE A 108 -9.87 -0.09 -6.33
CA ILE A 108 -9.00 -1.27 -6.17
C ILE A 108 -7.81 -1.17 -7.12
N ARG A 109 -8.07 -0.78 -8.38
CA ARG A 109 -7.02 -0.59 -9.38
C ARG A 109 -6.00 0.47 -8.96
N ALA A 110 -6.47 1.59 -8.41
CA ALA A 110 -5.58 2.65 -7.95
C ALA A 110 -4.70 2.22 -6.77
N ILE A 111 -5.22 1.43 -5.82
CA ILE A 111 -4.41 0.85 -4.75
C ILE A 111 -3.33 -0.07 -5.32
N LYS A 112 -3.68 -0.93 -6.28
CA LYS A 112 -2.71 -1.83 -6.93
C LYS A 112 -1.61 -1.05 -7.68
N VAL A 113 -1.98 0.03 -8.37
CA VAL A 113 -1.02 0.91 -9.06
C VAL A 113 -0.11 1.62 -8.06
N ALA A 114 -0.68 2.18 -7.00
CA ALA A 114 0.10 2.84 -5.95
C ALA A 114 1.07 1.85 -5.28
N ALA A 115 0.62 0.64 -4.94
CA ALA A 115 1.48 -0.40 -4.37
C ALA A 115 2.64 -0.77 -5.31
N PHE A 116 2.38 -0.92 -6.61
CA PHE A 116 3.41 -1.21 -7.60
C PHE A 116 4.41 -0.05 -7.79
N ALA A 117 3.96 1.20 -7.65
CA ALA A 117 4.82 2.38 -7.78
C ALA A 117 5.65 2.66 -6.52
N VAL A 118 5.10 2.42 -5.33
CA VAL A 118 5.74 2.69 -4.04
C VAL A 118 6.77 1.63 -3.67
N LEU A 119 6.48 0.35 -3.95
CA LEU A 119 7.31 -0.76 -3.50
C LEU A 119 8.77 -0.71 -3.99
N PRO A 120 9.09 -0.32 -5.24
CA PRO A 120 10.47 -0.13 -5.70
C PRO A 120 11.20 0.96 -4.91
N ASP A 121 10.56 2.11 -4.68
CA ASP A 121 11.16 3.25 -3.97
C ASP A 121 11.49 2.92 -2.51
N CYS A 122 10.76 1.98 -1.90
CA CYS A 122 11.05 1.51 -0.54
C CYS A 122 11.92 0.23 -0.53
N SER A 123 12.36 -0.27 -1.69
CA SER A 123 13.30 -1.39 -1.84
C SER A 123 14.74 -0.95 -2.11
N GLU A 124 14.96 0.30 -2.49
CA GLU A 124 16.30 0.87 -2.71
C GLU A 124 16.80 1.62 -1.45
N PRO A 125 18.06 1.44 -1.03
CA PRO A 125 18.71 2.26 -0.01
C PRO A 125 19.31 3.56 -0.55
#